data_AF-A0A2S6N5Y6-F1
#
_entry.id   AF-A0A2S6N5Y6-F1
#
_cell.length_a   1.000
_cell.length_b   1.000
_cell.length_c   1.000
_cell.angle_alpha   90.00
_cell.angle_beta   90.00
_cell.angle_gamma   90.00
#
_symmetry.space_group_name_H-M   'P 1'
#
loop_
_entity.id
_entity.type
_entity.pdbx_description
1 polymer ?
#
loop_
_entity_poly.entity_id
_entity_poly.type
_entity_poly.pdbx_seq_one_letter_code
_entity_poly.pdbx_strand_id
1 'polypeptide(L)'
;LGCETGGIAPAFSAITQAGGLTRAARAWLAVSGITAEEALATALAGGHPIPSHGAAAHAAMHDAVAPYMHAMPPRPVPLAVKAAPAPRRDLPGRRSGYTQKAAVGGHKLFVRTGEYEDGSLGEIVIALNKEGAAFRGLMDTFTQAVSIGLQHGVPLERFVEAFTFTRFGPAGVVEGDPAVKAATSLLDYAFRHLAANYLGRHDIPEAEIEEPDTVGHGAREQSPLPLDLPDEASPRARRRGLRVVSR
;
A
#
# COMPACT_ATOMS: atom_id res chain seq x y z
N LEU A 1 -40.75 8.31 -32.33
CA LEU A 1 -41.07 7.61 -31.07
C LEU A 1 -41.05 6.11 -31.34
N GLY A 2 -39.90 5.47 -31.12
CA GLY A 2 -39.75 4.02 -31.09
C GLY A 2 -39.10 3.70 -29.77
N CYS A 3 -39.93 3.45 -28.76
CA CYS A 3 -39.52 2.92 -27.47
C CYS A 3 -39.26 1.42 -27.69
N GLU A 4 -38.01 1.01 -27.64
CA GLU A 4 -37.68 -0.41 -27.52
C GLU A 4 -37.48 -0.70 -26.03
N THR A 5 -38.48 -1.39 -25.53
CA THR A 5 -38.71 -1.83 -24.16
C THR A 5 -37.61 -2.79 -23.71
N GLY A 6 -37.00 -2.51 -22.55
CA GLY A 6 -36.39 -3.53 -21.69
C GLY A 6 -34.90 -3.81 -21.89
N GLY A 7 -34.12 -3.51 -20.86
CA GLY A 7 -32.76 -4.00 -20.69
C GLY A 7 -31.70 -2.93 -20.90
N ILE A 8 -30.69 -2.94 -20.03
CA ILE A 8 -29.45 -2.17 -20.15
C ILE A 8 -29.03 -2.16 -21.62
N ALA A 9 -29.04 -0.99 -22.26
CA ALA A 9 -28.64 -0.88 -23.66
C ALA A 9 -27.26 -1.53 -23.81
N PRO A 10 -27.09 -2.58 -24.64
CA PRO A 10 -25.78 -3.16 -24.87
C PRO A 10 -24.87 -2.06 -25.43
N ALA A 11 -23.58 -2.10 -25.08
CA ALA A 11 -22.59 -1.24 -25.71
C ALA A 11 -22.82 -1.27 -27.23
N PHE A 12 -22.94 -0.10 -27.86
CA PHE A 12 -23.28 0.04 -29.28
C PHE A 12 -22.27 -0.78 -30.12
N SER A 13 -22.65 -2.00 -30.51
CA SER A 13 -21.83 -2.83 -31.38
C SER A 13 -21.91 -2.29 -32.80
N ALA A 14 -20.77 -2.14 -33.46
CA ALA A 14 -20.71 -1.75 -34.87
C ALA A 14 -21.24 -2.86 -35.80
N ILE A 15 -21.26 -4.10 -35.31
CA ILE A 15 -21.64 -5.30 -36.05
C ILE A 15 -22.89 -5.96 -35.47
N THR A 16 -23.71 -6.50 -36.36
CA THR A 16 -24.83 -7.38 -36.05
C THR A 16 -24.32 -8.77 -35.70
N GLN A 17 -25.16 -9.60 -35.07
CA GLN A 17 -24.85 -11.00 -34.79
C GLN A 17 -24.58 -11.82 -36.07
N ALA A 18 -25.12 -11.38 -37.21
CA ALA A 18 -24.90 -11.99 -38.52
C ALA A 18 -23.60 -11.53 -39.21
N GLY A 19 -22.77 -10.69 -38.57
CA GLY A 19 -21.50 -10.22 -39.11
C GLY A 19 -21.60 -9.03 -40.08
N GLY A 20 -22.80 -8.49 -40.33
CA GLY A 20 -22.98 -7.26 -41.10
C GLY A 20 -22.91 -6.00 -40.24
N LEU A 21 -22.65 -4.83 -40.84
CA LEU A 21 -22.68 -3.54 -40.15
C LEU A 21 -24.10 -3.16 -39.70
N THR A 22 -24.22 -2.60 -38.49
CA THR A 22 -25.51 -2.07 -38.00
C THR A 22 -25.93 -0.83 -38.79
N ARG A 23 -27.22 -0.47 -38.74
CA ARG A 23 -27.74 0.75 -39.39
C ARG A 23 -26.98 2.01 -38.92
N ALA A 24 -26.69 2.09 -37.63
CA ALA A 24 -25.95 3.20 -37.04
C ALA A 24 -24.50 3.25 -37.51
N ALA A 25 -23.79 2.12 -37.55
CA ALA A 25 -22.43 2.06 -38.07
C ALA A 25 -22.36 2.48 -39.53
N ARG A 26 -23.29 2.04 -40.38
CA ARG A 26 -23.37 2.44 -41.80
C ARG A 26 -23.63 3.93 -41.96
N ALA A 27 -24.56 4.49 -41.19
CA ALA A 27 -24.86 5.92 -41.23
C ALA A 27 -23.66 6.75 -40.79
N TRP A 28 -22.96 6.32 -39.74
CA TRP A 28 -21.78 7.01 -39.25
C TRP A 28 -20.64 7.00 -40.26
N LEU A 29 -20.31 5.83 -40.82
CA LEU A 29 -19.28 5.71 -41.86
C LEU A 29 -19.59 6.60 -43.08
N ALA A 30 -20.86 6.66 -43.50
CA ALA A 30 -21.30 7.51 -44.60
C ALA A 30 -21.12 9.01 -44.29
N VAL A 31 -21.43 9.46 -43.06
CA VAL A 31 -21.24 10.86 -42.64
C VAL A 31 -19.76 11.21 -42.48
N SER A 32 -18.96 10.28 -41.99
CA SER A 32 -17.51 10.45 -41.81
C SER A 32 -16.71 10.32 -43.11
N GLY A 33 -17.35 9.89 -44.21
CA GLY A 33 -16.69 9.66 -45.50
C GLY A 33 -15.72 8.48 -45.50
N ILE A 34 -15.83 7.57 -44.52
CA ILE A 34 -14.96 6.40 -44.37
C ILE A 34 -15.63 5.19 -45.04
N THR A 35 -14.90 4.49 -45.89
CA THR A 35 -15.41 3.26 -46.52
C THR A 35 -15.42 2.09 -45.54
N ALA A 36 -16.23 1.05 -45.82
CA ALA A 36 -16.25 -0.14 -44.98
C ALA A 36 -14.89 -0.88 -44.96
N GLU A 37 -14.14 -0.82 -46.05
CA GLU A 37 -12.81 -1.44 -46.18
C GLU A 37 -11.76 -0.69 -45.35
N GLU A 38 -11.78 0.64 -45.37
CA GLU A 38 -10.90 1.47 -44.52
C GLU A 38 -11.21 1.28 -43.03
N ALA A 39 -12.50 1.17 -42.68
CA ALA A 39 -12.91 0.87 -41.32
C ALA A 39 -12.41 -0.50 -40.85
N LEU A 40 -12.50 -1.52 -41.71
CA LEU A 40 -11.99 -2.86 -41.42
C LEU A 40 -10.45 -2.87 -41.28
N ALA A 41 -9.73 -2.20 -42.19
CA ALA A 41 -8.28 -2.08 -42.13
C ALA A 41 -7.81 -1.42 -40.82
N THR A 42 -8.49 -0.36 -40.39
CA THR A 42 -8.25 0.32 -39.12
C THR A 42 -8.48 -0.62 -37.93
N ALA A 43 -9.55 -1.40 -37.95
CA ALA A 43 -9.85 -2.37 -36.90
C ALA A 43 -8.80 -3.50 -36.82
N LEU A 44 -8.36 -4.02 -37.97
CA LEU A 44 -7.33 -5.07 -38.04
C LEU A 44 -5.96 -4.57 -37.55
N ALA A 45 -5.66 -3.29 -37.71
CA ALA A 45 -4.47 -2.64 -37.16
C ALA A 45 -4.57 -2.36 -35.64
N GLY A 46 -5.66 -2.78 -34.98
CA GLY A 46 -5.90 -2.54 -33.56
C GLY A 46 -6.51 -1.17 -33.23
N GLY A 47 -6.90 -0.40 -34.24
CA GLY A 47 -7.60 0.88 -34.07
C GLY A 47 -9.11 0.73 -33.90
N HIS A 48 -9.78 1.84 -33.60
CA HIS A 48 -11.24 1.92 -33.52
C HIS A 48 -11.79 2.79 -34.64
N PRO A 49 -12.36 2.19 -35.71
CA PRO A 49 -12.84 2.96 -36.87
C PRO A 49 -14.04 3.86 -36.53
N ILE A 50 -14.82 3.48 -35.51
CA ILE A 50 -15.86 4.32 -34.92
C ILE A 50 -15.32 4.77 -33.55
N PRO A 51 -15.16 6.08 -33.31
CA PRO A 51 -14.60 6.57 -32.06
C PRO A 51 -15.53 6.22 -30.90
N SER A 52 -14.95 5.68 -29.83
CA SER A 52 -15.65 5.56 -28.55
C SER A 52 -15.90 6.97 -28.02
N HIS A 53 -17.15 7.26 -27.69
CA HIS A 53 -17.52 8.59 -27.24
C HIS A 53 -17.08 8.74 -25.78
N GLY A 54 -16.17 9.67 -25.53
CA GLY A 54 -15.71 9.99 -24.18
C GLY A 54 -16.78 10.71 -23.36
N ALA A 55 -16.52 10.88 -22.05
CA ALA A 55 -17.44 11.54 -21.12
C ALA A 55 -17.85 12.95 -21.60
N ALA A 56 -16.95 13.69 -22.26
CA ALA A 56 -17.23 15.01 -22.80
C ALA A 56 -18.23 14.99 -23.98
N ALA A 57 -18.14 13.99 -24.87
CA ALA A 57 -19.08 13.83 -25.97
C ALA A 57 -20.48 13.45 -25.47
N HIS A 58 -20.55 12.61 -24.44
CA HIS A 58 -21.81 12.30 -23.76
C HIS A 58 -22.41 13.53 -23.06
N ALA A 59 -21.59 14.37 -22.42
CA ALA A 59 -22.04 15.61 -21.79
C ALA A 59 -22.60 16.60 -22.83
N ALA A 60 -21.90 16.78 -23.95
CA ALA A 60 -22.37 17.66 -25.03
C ALA A 60 -23.69 17.17 -25.65
N MET A 61 -23.84 15.85 -25.85
CA MET A 61 -25.10 15.26 -26.31
C MET A 61 -26.23 15.48 -25.30
N HIS A 62 -25.95 15.29 -24.00
CA HIS A 62 -26.90 15.53 -22.92
C HIS A 62 -27.38 17.00 -22.96
N ASP A 63 -26.45 17.95 -23.04
CA ASP A 63 -26.78 19.39 -23.08
C ASP A 63 -27.58 19.77 -24.34
N ALA A 64 -27.27 19.18 -25.50
CA ALA A 64 -27.98 19.46 -26.74
C ALA A 64 -29.43 18.95 -26.74
N VAL A 65 -29.69 17.83 -26.05
CA VAL A 65 -31.02 17.18 -26.01
C VAL A 65 -31.87 17.71 -24.85
N ALA A 66 -31.25 18.25 -23.80
CA ALA A 66 -31.92 18.75 -22.59
C ALA A 66 -33.09 19.73 -22.87
N PRO A 67 -33.00 20.70 -23.80
CA PRO A 67 -34.11 21.63 -24.08
C PRO A 67 -35.37 20.97 -24.64
N TYR A 68 -35.24 19.76 -25.18
CA TYR A 68 -36.32 19.04 -25.85
C TYR A 68 -36.90 17.90 -25.00
N MET A 69 -36.38 17.70 -23.77
CA MET A 69 -36.79 16.62 -22.87
C MET A 69 -37.47 17.18 -21.62
N HIS A 70 -38.67 16.68 -21.31
CA HIS A 70 -39.44 17.08 -20.14
C HIS A 70 -38.81 16.61 -18.81
N ALA A 71 -38.08 15.50 -18.84
CA ALA A 71 -37.33 14.98 -17.70
C ALA A 71 -36.05 14.31 -18.21
N MET A 72 -34.91 14.82 -17.75
CA MET A 72 -33.61 14.36 -18.20
C MET A 72 -33.02 13.32 -17.24
N PRO A 73 -32.50 12.17 -17.72
CA PRO A 73 -31.80 11.24 -16.86
C PRO A 73 -30.51 11.87 -16.28
N PRO A 74 -30.08 11.43 -15.08
CA PRO A 74 -28.82 11.89 -14.50
C PRO A 74 -27.65 11.57 -15.42
N ARG A 75 -26.67 12.49 -15.51
CA ARG A 75 -25.51 12.28 -16.37
C ARG A 75 -24.73 11.03 -15.91
N PRO A 76 -24.35 10.14 -16.82
CA PRO A 76 -23.50 9.01 -16.46
C PRO A 76 -22.16 9.56 -15.99
N VAL A 77 -21.84 9.29 -14.72
CA VAL A 77 -20.51 9.55 -14.17
C VAL A 77 -19.59 8.50 -14.79
N PRO A 78 -18.51 8.88 -15.49
CA PRO A 78 -17.58 7.88 -15.99
C PRO A 78 -17.10 7.04 -14.81
N LEU A 79 -17.38 5.74 -14.84
CA LEU A 79 -16.69 4.78 -13.97
C LEU A 79 -15.21 5.01 -14.23
N ALA A 80 -14.48 5.44 -13.20
CA ALA A 80 -13.05 5.61 -13.30
C ALA A 80 -12.47 4.29 -13.83
N VAL A 81 -12.06 4.30 -15.09
CA VAL A 81 -11.33 3.18 -15.66
C VAL A 81 -10.11 3.05 -14.77
N LYS A 82 -10.03 1.96 -13.99
CA LYS A 82 -8.82 1.68 -13.21
C LYS A 82 -7.66 1.77 -14.19
N ALA A 83 -6.79 2.75 -13.98
CA ALA A 83 -5.56 2.84 -14.75
C ALA A 83 -4.89 1.46 -14.70
N ALA A 84 -4.39 1.00 -15.86
CA ALA A 84 -3.58 -0.21 -15.89
C ALA A 84 -2.52 -0.11 -14.78
N PRO A 85 -2.25 -1.20 -14.03
CA PRO A 85 -1.29 -1.16 -12.93
C PRO A 85 0.00 -0.55 -13.45
N ALA A 86 0.53 0.45 -12.74
CA ALA A 86 1.76 1.08 -13.14
C ALA A 86 2.84 0.00 -13.32
N PRO A 87 3.62 0.04 -14.43
CA PRO A 87 4.67 -0.93 -14.64
C PRO A 87 5.62 -0.89 -13.45
N ARG A 88 6.03 -2.06 -12.97
CA ARG A 88 6.95 -2.19 -11.84
C ARG A 88 8.21 -1.38 -12.16
N ARG A 89 8.62 -0.51 -11.22
CA ARG A 89 9.88 0.21 -11.29
C ARG A 89 10.97 -0.63 -10.63
N ASP A 90 11.88 -1.17 -11.43
CA ASP A 90 13.00 -1.97 -10.94
C ASP A 90 13.97 -1.14 -10.10
N LEU A 91 14.45 -1.71 -9.00
CA LEU A 91 15.48 -1.08 -8.16
C LEU A 91 16.87 -1.32 -8.75
N PRO A 92 17.81 -0.37 -8.55
CA PRO A 92 19.20 -0.54 -8.95
C PRO A 92 19.86 -1.67 -8.15
N GLY A 93 20.80 -2.40 -8.77
CA GLY A 93 21.53 -3.50 -8.11
C GLY A 93 22.32 -3.04 -6.88
N ARG A 94 22.79 -1.79 -6.87
CA ARG A 94 23.34 -1.10 -5.70
C ARG A 94 22.41 0.05 -5.33
N ARG A 95 21.76 -0.06 -4.18
CA ARG A 95 20.78 0.91 -3.68
C ARG A 95 21.34 1.75 -2.53
N SER A 96 20.98 3.03 -2.47
CA SER A 96 21.17 3.85 -1.27
C SER A 96 20.07 3.55 -0.26
N GLY A 97 20.19 4.12 0.94
CA GLY A 97 19.26 3.92 2.04
C GLY A 97 20.01 3.94 3.38
N TYR A 98 19.26 3.76 4.45
CA TYR A 98 19.80 3.78 5.80
C TYR A 98 19.35 2.57 6.61
N THR A 99 19.97 2.38 7.77
CA THR A 99 19.58 1.36 8.74
C THR A 99 19.38 2.03 10.09
N GLN A 100 18.14 2.02 10.57
CA GLN A 100 17.76 2.53 11.87
C GLN A 100 17.62 1.36 12.84
N LYS A 101 18.34 1.43 13.97
CA LYS A 101 18.17 0.50 15.07
C LYS A 101 17.30 1.16 16.14
N ALA A 102 16.24 0.48 16.56
CA ALA A 102 15.39 0.95 17.64
C ALA A 102 14.98 -0.19 18.57
N ALA A 103 14.35 0.17 19.69
CA ALA A 103 13.63 -0.75 20.53
C ALA A 103 12.23 -0.20 20.84
N VAL A 104 11.20 -1.04 20.77
CA VAL A 104 9.82 -0.69 21.14
C VAL A 104 9.40 -1.62 22.25
N GLY A 105 9.00 -1.07 23.41
CA GLY A 105 8.62 -1.90 24.57
C GLY A 105 9.71 -2.88 25.01
N GLY A 106 10.99 -2.54 24.79
CA GLY A 106 12.14 -3.42 25.08
C GLY A 106 12.49 -4.43 23.98
N HIS A 107 11.71 -4.53 22.90
CA HIS A 107 11.96 -5.41 21.75
C HIS A 107 12.75 -4.68 20.67
N LYS A 108 13.91 -5.24 20.29
CA LYS A 108 14.83 -4.59 19.34
C LYS A 108 14.48 -4.92 17.91
N LEU A 109 14.46 -3.90 17.06
CA LEU A 109 14.29 -4.03 15.63
C LEU A 109 15.29 -3.18 14.84
N PHE A 110 15.45 -3.53 13.57
CA PHE A 110 16.22 -2.77 12.58
C PHE A 110 15.33 -2.49 11.39
N VAL A 111 15.11 -1.21 11.09
CA VAL A 111 14.43 -0.75 9.88
C VAL A 111 15.51 -0.43 8.85
N ARG A 112 15.46 -1.06 7.69
CA ARG A 112 16.38 -0.82 6.57
C ARG A 112 15.58 -0.33 5.39
N THR A 113 16.07 0.72 4.73
CA THR A 113 15.46 1.26 3.53
C THR A 113 16.32 0.97 2.31
N GLY A 114 15.67 0.80 1.16
CA GLY A 114 16.32 0.82 -0.13
C GLY A 114 15.67 1.88 -1.01
N GLU A 115 16.50 2.78 -1.51
CA GLU A 115 16.07 3.95 -2.28
C GLU A 115 16.43 3.82 -3.75
N TYR A 116 15.68 4.52 -4.58
CA TYR A 116 16.01 4.79 -5.98
C TYR A 116 17.07 5.89 -6.08
N GLU A 117 17.60 6.09 -7.29
CA GLU A 117 18.62 7.12 -7.57
C GLU A 117 18.12 8.55 -7.33
N ASP A 118 16.80 8.77 -7.33
CA ASP A 118 16.15 10.04 -7.03
C ASP A 118 15.91 10.27 -5.53
N GLY A 119 16.33 9.33 -4.67
CA GLY A 119 16.11 9.37 -3.22
C GLY A 119 14.72 8.93 -2.78
N SER A 120 13.84 8.53 -3.70
CA SER A 120 12.52 7.98 -3.34
C SER A 120 12.65 6.57 -2.75
N LEU A 121 11.77 6.24 -1.81
CA LEU A 121 11.76 4.94 -1.13
C LEU A 121 11.23 3.84 -2.06
N GLY A 122 12.01 2.79 -2.29
CA GLY A 122 11.64 1.64 -3.14
C GLY A 122 11.42 0.33 -2.39
N GLU A 123 12.04 0.15 -1.23
CA GLU A 123 11.83 -1.04 -0.40
C GLU A 123 12.09 -0.77 1.09
N ILE A 124 11.47 -1.60 1.92
CA ILE A 124 11.69 -1.61 3.36
C ILE A 124 11.95 -3.04 3.83
N VAL A 125 12.83 -3.18 4.82
CA VAL A 125 13.09 -4.46 5.48
C VAL A 125 13.11 -4.22 6.98
N ILE A 126 12.32 -4.99 7.71
CA ILE A 126 12.21 -4.90 9.17
C ILE A 126 12.77 -6.19 9.76
N ALA A 127 13.97 -6.11 10.35
CA ALA A 127 14.60 -7.24 11.01
C ALA A 127 14.36 -7.19 12.52
N LEU A 128 13.82 -8.28 13.06
CA LEU A 128 13.47 -8.40 14.48
C LEU A 128 14.51 -9.22 15.23
N ASN A 129 14.81 -8.85 16.47
CA ASN A 129 15.76 -9.59 17.31
C ASN A 129 15.04 -10.41 18.39
N LYS A 130 15.40 -11.70 18.51
CA LYS A 130 14.86 -12.64 19.51
C LYS A 130 13.34 -12.88 19.47
N GLU A 131 12.69 -12.56 18.35
CA GLU A 131 11.29 -12.94 18.12
C GLU A 131 11.15 -14.37 17.59
N GLY A 132 10.00 -14.99 17.87
CA GLY A 132 9.67 -16.34 17.39
C GLY A 132 9.69 -16.45 15.87
N ALA A 133 9.99 -17.65 15.35
CA ALA A 133 10.17 -17.90 13.92
C ALA A 133 8.93 -17.54 13.09
N ALA A 134 7.71 -17.81 13.61
CA ALA A 134 6.46 -17.48 12.94
C ALA A 134 6.27 -15.96 12.76
N PHE A 135 6.52 -15.18 13.83
CA PHE A 135 6.39 -13.73 13.77
C PHE A 135 7.43 -13.09 12.84
N ARG A 136 8.67 -13.61 12.86
CA ARG A 136 9.72 -13.16 11.93
C ARG A 136 9.36 -13.46 10.47
N GLY A 137 8.91 -14.68 10.16
CA GLY A 137 8.51 -15.03 8.79
C GLY A 137 7.33 -14.19 8.28
N LEU A 138 6.37 -13.87 9.15
CA LEU A 138 5.29 -12.96 8.82
C LEU A 138 5.80 -11.54 8.55
N MET A 139 6.74 -11.04 9.34
CA MET A 139 7.34 -9.71 9.15
C MET A 139 8.16 -9.63 7.84
N ASP A 140 8.93 -10.66 7.53
CA ASP A 140 9.73 -10.73 6.30
C ASP A 140 8.81 -10.74 5.06
N THR A 141 7.72 -11.53 5.09
CA THR A 141 6.75 -11.57 3.98
C THR A 141 5.93 -10.28 3.87
N PHE A 142 5.57 -9.67 5.00
CA PHE A 142 4.88 -8.38 5.02
C PHE A 142 5.74 -7.26 4.42
N THR A 143 7.00 -7.15 4.84
CA THR A 143 7.91 -6.12 4.33
C THR A 143 8.22 -6.31 2.84
N GLN A 144 8.30 -7.56 2.37
CA GLN A 144 8.37 -7.87 0.95
C GLN A 144 7.12 -7.41 0.18
N ALA A 145 5.92 -7.64 0.73
CA ALA A 145 4.67 -7.20 0.09
C ALA A 145 4.58 -5.67 -0.01
N VAL A 146 4.97 -4.94 1.04
CA VAL A 146 5.03 -3.47 1.02
C VAL A 146 6.03 -2.98 -0.01
N SER A 147 7.21 -3.60 -0.08
CA SER A 147 8.24 -3.26 -1.07
C SER A 147 7.76 -3.46 -2.51
N ILE A 148 7.02 -4.54 -2.78
CA ILE A 148 6.37 -4.75 -4.09
C ILE A 148 5.36 -3.63 -4.35
N GLY A 149 4.55 -3.25 -3.35
CA GLY A 149 3.59 -2.15 -3.48
C GLY A 149 4.26 -0.82 -3.85
N LEU A 150 5.34 -0.45 -3.16
CA LEU A 150 6.14 0.75 -3.46
C LEU A 150 6.69 0.71 -4.89
N GLN A 151 7.20 -0.45 -5.33
CA GLN A 151 7.71 -0.65 -6.69
C GLN A 151 6.63 -0.55 -7.78
N HIS A 152 5.37 -0.79 -7.44
CA HIS A 152 4.22 -0.58 -8.32
C HIS A 152 3.60 0.82 -8.19
N GLY A 153 4.29 1.76 -7.54
CA GLY A 153 3.88 3.15 -7.45
C GLY A 153 2.79 3.42 -6.42
N VAL A 154 2.57 2.53 -5.45
CA VAL A 154 1.71 2.84 -4.30
C VAL A 154 2.42 3.89 -3.44
N PRO A 155 1.79 5.06 -3.19
CA PRO A 155 2.42 6.12 -2.39
C PRO A 155 2.63 5.67 -0.94
N LEU A 156 3.77 6.04 -0.35
CA LEU A 156 4.12 5.72 1.03
C LEU A 156 3.06 6.20 2.02
N GLU A 157 2.46 7.36 1.75
CA GLU A 157 1.38 7.98 2.52
C GLU A 157 0.23 7.00 2.78
N ARG A 158 -0.10 6.16 1.79
CA ARG A 158 -1.19 5.17 1.91
C ARG A 158 -0.86 4.06 2.89
N PHE A 159 0.40 3.65 2.94
CA PHE A 159 0.86 2.67 3.91
C PHE A 159 0.93 3.26 5.31
N VAL A 160 1.39 4.52 5.43
CA VAL A 160 1.39 5.24 6.70
C VAL A 160 -0.03 5.37 7.23
N GLU A 161 -0.99 5.80 6.42
CA GLU A 161 -2.39 5.91 6.80
C GLU A 161 -3.02 4.55 7.20
N ALA A 162 -2.62 3.47 6.53
CA ALA A 162 -3.18 2.14 6.79
C ALA A 162 -2.61 1.45 8.04
N PHE A 163 -1.32 1.68 8.35
CA PHE A 163 -0.60 0.90 9.36
C PHE A 163 -0.21 1.67 10.62
N THR A 164 -0.34 3.00 10.62
CA THR A 164 -0.21 3.78 11.86
C THR A 164 -1.35 3.44 12.83
N PHE A 165 -1.04 3.44 14.12
CA PHE A 165 -1.92 3.07 15.23
C PHE A 165 -2.43 1.61 15.19
N THR A 166 -1.86 0.76 14.34
CA THR A 166 -2.13 -0.68 14.40
C THR A 166 -1.61 -1.25 15.71
N ARG A 167 -2.45 -2.05 16.38
CA ARG A 167 -2.16 -2.67 17.67
C ARG A 167 -2.00 -4.17 17.50
N PHE A 168 -0.77 -4.62 17.58
CA PHE A 168 -0.42 -6.04 17.68
C PHE A 168 1.07 -6.16 17.99
N GLY A 169 1.47 -7.25 18.64
CA GLY A 169 2.87 -7.44 18.98
C GLY A 169 3.37 -6.45 20.05
N PRO A 170 4.69 -6.32 20.20
CA PRO A 170 5.28 -5.42 21.20
C PRO A 170 4.91 -3.96 20.99
N ALA A 171 4.50 -3.29 22.07
CA ALA A 171 4.10 -1.88 22.10
C ALA A 171 4.78 -1.15 23.27
N GLY A 172 4.84 0.17 23.21
CA GLY A 172 5.31 1.02 24.30
C GLY A 172 6.33 2.07 23.86
N VAL A 173 7.18 2.46 24.81
CA VAL A 173 8.22 3.48 24.60
C VAL A 173 9.22 3.02 23.55
N VAL A 174 9.59 3.96 22.68
CA VAL A 174 10.57 3.80 21.62
C VAL A 174 11.91 4.35 22.09
N GLU A 175 12.96 3.54 21.96
CA GLU A 175 14.33 3.92 22.22
C GLU A 175 15.15 3.89 20.92
N GLY A 176 16.03 4.87 20.73
CA GLY A 176 16.98 4.92 19.62
C GLY A 176 16.52 5.75 18.42
N ASP A 177 15.31 6.29 18.43
CA ASP A 177 14.80 7.22 17.43
C ASP A 177 14.27 8.50 18.11
N PRO A 178 14.78 9.70 17.77
CA PRO A 178 14.28 10.95 18.35
C PRO A 178 12.92 11.38 17.79
N ALA A 179 12.50 10.87 16.62
CA ALA A 179 11.27 11.31 15.95
C ALA A 179 10.01 10.65 16.52
N VAL A 180 10.11 9.43 17.03
CA VAL A 180 8.99 8.66 17.56
C VAL A 180 9.30 8.26 19.00
N LYS A 181 8.47 8.66 19.96
CA LYS A 181 8.71 8.41 21.40
C LYS A 181 7.96 7.19 21.92
N ALA A 182 6.78 6.90 21.37
CA ALA A 182 5.98 5.72 21.69
C ALA A 182 5.29 5.19 20.42
N ALA A 183 5.01 3.89 20.41
CA ALA A 183 4.29 3.23 19.34
C ALA A 183 3.40 2.10 19.85
N THR A 184 2.29 1.85 19.15
CA THR A 184 1.31 0.80 19.50
C THR A 184 1.65 -0.57 18.93
N SER A 185 2.67 -0.64 18.06
CA SER A 185 3.26 -1.87 17.53
C SER A 185 4.62 -1.60 16.90
N LEU A 186 5.36 -2.66 16.57
CA LEU A 186 6.59 -2.56 15.77
C LEU A 186 6.35 -2.01 14.35
N LEU A 187 5.19 -2.33 13.75
CA LEU A 187 4.82 -1.78 12.45
C LEU A 187 4.42 -0.31 12.54
N ASP A 188 3.62 0.05 13.54
CA ASP A 188 3.25 1.43 13.81
C ASP A 188 4.51 2.31 13.93
N TYR A 189 5.48 1.87 14.73
CA TYR A 189 6.79 2.53 14.81
C TYR A 189 7.47 2.64 13.44
N ALA A 190 7.57 1.55 12.68
CA ALA A 190 8.26 1.55 11.39
C ALA A 190 7.65 2.55 10.40
N PHE A 191 6.32 2.60 10.29
CA PHE A 191 5.65 3.54 9.38
C PHE A 191 5.66 4.98 9.87
N ARG A 192 5.61 5.24 11.18
CA ARG A 192 5.85 6.59 11.73
C ARG A 192 7.26 7.07 11.45
N HIS A 193 8.25 6.20 11.65
CA HIS A 193 9.64 6.50 11.35
C HIS A 193 9.84 6.83 9.86
N LEU A 194 9.23 6.06 8.96
CA LEU A 194 9.25 6.35 7.52
C LEU A 194 8.52 7.66 7.18
N ALA A 195 7.39 7.94 7.82
CA ALA A 195 6.65 9.18 7.62
C ALA A 195 7.47 10.41 8.02
N ALA A 196 8.18 10.33 9.16
CA ALA A 196 9.05 11.42 9.60
C ALA A 196 10.21 11.66 8.62
N ASN A 197 10.86 10.60 8.12
CA ASN A 197 12.07 10.74 7.29
C ASN A 197 11.79 11.02 5.81
N TYR A 198 10.74 10.45 5.22
CA TYR A 198 10.44 10.61 3.78
C TYR A 198 9.33 11.61 3.49
N LEU A 199 8.39 11.81 4.43
CA LEU A 199 7.24 12.70 4.22
C LEU A 199 7.35 14.01 5.01
N GLY A 200 8.34 14.12 5.91
CA GLY A 200 8.47 15.27 6.82
C GLY A 200 7.28 15.42 7.78
N ARG A 201 6.48 14.35 7.97
CA ARG A 201 5.32 14.35 8.85
C ARG A 201 5.74 14.09 10.29
N HIS A 202 5.96 15.17 11.03
CA HIS A 202 6.20 15.15 12.48
C HIS A 202 4.93 15.43 13.30
N ASP A 203 3.80 15.61 12.64
CA ASP A 203 2.48 15.96 13.20
C ASP A 203 1.63 14.75 13.60
N ILE A 204 2.16 13.53 13.46
CA ILE A 204 1.45 12.31 13.84
C ILE A 204 1.27 12.31 15.37
N PRO A 205 0.03 12.18 15.88
CA PRO A 205 -0.23 12.17 17.32
C PRO A 205 0.56 11.07 18.02
N GLU A 206 1.08 11.38 19.22
CA GLU A 206 1.76 10.40 20.06
C GLU A 206 0.83 9.22 20.35
N ALA A 207 1.39 8.00 20.33
CA ALA A 207 0.62 6.82 20.71
C ALA A 207 0.31 6.86 22.21
N GLU A 208 -0.96 6.68 22.57
CA GLU A 208 -1.34 6.38 23.95
C GLU A 208 -0.81 4.99 24.31
N ILE A 209 -0.03 4.93 25.39
CA ILE A 209 0.56 3.68 25.88
C ILE A 209 -0.50 2.97 26.73
N GLU A 210 -1.25 2.08 26.12
CA GLU A 210 -2.11 1.13 26.82
C GLU A 210 -1.38 -0.20 27.01
N GLU A 211 -1.81 -1.02 27.99
CA GLU A 211 -1.19 -2.32 28.24
C GLU A 211 -1.30 -3.21 26.98
N PRO A 212 -0.20 -3.88 26.59
CA PRO A 212 -0.20 -4.70 25.38
C PRO A 212 -1.17 -5.87 25.53
N ASP A 213 -2.00 -6.10 24.50
CA ASP A 213 -2.83 -7.29 24.38
C ASP A 213 -1.92 -8.53 24.24
N THR A 214 -1.61 -9.16 25.37
CA THR A 214 -0.98 -10.48 25.51
C THR A 214 0.04 -10.84 24.43
N VAL A 215 1.22 -10.23 24.48
CA VAL A 215 2.44 -10.78 23.85
C VAL A 215 3.46 -11.06 24.93
N GLY A 216 4.10 -12.23 24.83
CA GLY A 216 5.06 -12.71 25.82
C GLY A 216 6.15 -11.69 26.09
N HIS A 217 6.47 -11.52 27.39
CA HIS A 217 7.54 -10.65 27.85
C HIS A 217 8.83 -11.10 27.15
N GLY A 218 9.45 -10.22 26.36
CA GLY A 218 10.66 -10.53 25.62
C GLY A 218 11.72 -11.18 26.51
N ALA A 219 12.70 -11.86 25.91
CA ALA A 219 13.67 -12.77 26.54
C ALA A 219 14.57 -12.20 27.67
N ARG A 220 14.25 -11.05 28.27
CA ARG A 220 14.87 -10.52 29.48
C ARG A 220 14.25 -11.03 30.78
N GLU A 221 13.03 -11.59 30.77
CA GLU A 221 12.36 -12.03 32.01
C GLU A 221 12.15 -13.54 32.15
N GLN A 222 12.36 -14.33 31.11
CA GLN A 222 12.29 -15.79 31.25
C GLN A 222 13.68 -16.33 31.59
N SER A 223 13.97 -16.43 32.88
CA SER A 223 14.98 -17.38 33.37
C SER A 223 14.60 -18.77 32.81
N PRO A 224 15.52 -19.49 32.14
CA PRO A 224 15.21 -20.77 31.50
C PRO A 224 14.93 -21.92 32.48
N LEU A 225 14.75 -21.62 33.77
CA LEU A 225 14.52 -22.58 34.85
C LEU A 225 13.20 -22.22 35.55
N PRO A 226 12.27 -23.19 35.71
CA PRO A 226 11.02 -22.98 36.44
C PRO A 226 11.31 -23.10 37.93
N LEU A 227 12.02 -22.12 38.49
CA LEU A 227 12.23 -22.01 39.92
C LEU A 227 11.78 -20.62 40.34
N ASP A 228 10.62 -20.55 41.00
CA ASP A 228 10.17 -19.39 41.75
C ASP A 228 11.12 -19.18 42.93
N LEU A 229 12.21 -18.46 42.67
CA LEU A 229 13.12 -18.02 43.71
C LEU A 229 12.60 -16.67 44.26
N PRO A 230 12.46 -16.52 45.58
CA PRO A 230 12.12 -15.22 46.16
C PRO A 230 13.19 -14.19 45.82
N ASP A 231 12.77 -12.93 45.67
CA ASP A 231 13.62 -11.76 45.40
C ASP A 231 14.60 -11.49 46.55
N GLU A 232 15.64 -12.31 46.68
CA GLU A 232 16.77 -12.09 47.56
C GLU A 232 17.92 -11.46 46.73
N ALA A 233 18.39 -10.30 47.20
CA ALA A 233 19.44 -9.52 46.57
C ALA A 233 20.69 -10.37 46.26
N SER A 234 21.20 -10.26 45.03
CA SER A 234 22.25 -11.16 44.53
C SER A 234 23.49 -11.20 45.45
N PRO A 235 24.13 -12.38 45.65
CA PRO A 235 25.23 -12.56 46.60
C PRO A 235 26.54 -11.87 46.18
N ARG A 236 26.56 -11.13 45.06
CA ARG A 236 27.74 -10.33 44.64
C ARG A 236 28.09 -9.20 45.60
N ALA A 237 27.20 -8.80 46.51
CA ALA A 237 27.50 -7.78 47.51
C ALA A 237 28.39 -8.27 48.68
N ARG A 238 28.55 -9.59 48.90
CA ARG A 238 29.10 -10.12 50.17
C ARG A 238 30.52 -10.69 50.15
N ARG A 239 31.32 -10.50 49.09
CA ARG A 239 32.74 -10.97 49.12
C ARG A 239 33.74 -9.89 48.75
N ARG A 240 33.94 -8.92 49.66
CA ARG A 240 35.23 -8.24 49.82
C ARG A 240 36.01 -8.92 50.93
N GLY A 241 37.02 -9.70 50.58
CA GLY A 241 38.02 -10.17 51.54
C GLY A 241 38.32 -11.66 51.42
N LEU A 242 39.13 -12.04 50.44
CA LEU A 242 39.96 -13.25 50.52
C LEU A 242 41.24 -12.95 49.73
N ARG A 243 42.36 -12.81 50.44
CA ARG A 243 43.71 -12.69 49.90
C ARG A 243 44.29 -14.10 49.80
N VAL A 244 44.73 -14.48 48.62
CA VAL A 244 45.49 -15.72 48.39
C VAL A 244 46.92 -15.50 48.89
N VAL A 245 47.39 -16.38 49.78
CA VAL A 245 48.79 -16.43 50.21
C VAL A 245 49.41 -17.66 49.54
N SER A 246 50.43 -17.45 48.71
CA SER A 246 51.22 -18.53 48.11
C SER A 246 52.20 -19.12 49.15
N ARG A 247 52.38 -20.45 49.12
CA ARG A 247 53.55 -21.13 49.67
C ARG A 247 54.49 -21.51 48.55
#